data_AF-A0A822D8P4-F1
#
_entry.id   AF-A0A822D8P4-F1
#
_cell.length_a   1.000
_cell.length_b   1.000
_cell.length_c   1.000
_cell.angle_alpha   90.00
_cell.angle_beta   90.00
_cell.angle_gamma   90.00
#
_symmetry.space_group_name_H-M   'P 1'
#
loop_
_entity.id
_entity.type
_entity.pdbx_description
1 polymer ?
#
loop_
_entity_poly.entity_id
_entity_poly.type
_entity_poly.pdbx_seq_one_letter_code
_entity_poly.pdbx_strand_id
1 'polypeptide(L)'
;MWSQIFKVQRVVDGKCFSLKQYQNGSTSPPKNESLLIYSLGQDMPFGHVAVIVDVLKDSIRVAEQNYHAYYWSGNYSRQIPYVVKNGNYYIMDSYKIYGWMSVEDNNQNYPLNQPTINKIMEKNISFPNFICSKSVTSLCNYFLFCFFYVLVIFIDFSPI
;
A
#
# COMPACT_ATOMS: atom_id res chain seq x y z
N MET A 1 9.86 -4.94 6.51
CA MET A 1 9.07 -4.58 5.30
C MET A 1 9.83 -3.67 4.33
N TRP A 2 10.23 -2.45 4.73
CA TRP A 2 10.84 -1.45 3.83
C TRP A 2 11.98 -1.98 2.95
N SER A 3 12.95 -2.72 3.48
CA SER A 3 14.10 -3.23 2.72
C SER A 3 13.91 -4.63 2.11
N GLN A 4 12.71 -5.22 2.22
CA GLN A 4 12.48 -6.64 1.90
C GLN A 4 11.44 -6.84 0.80
N ILE A 5 10.62 -5.83 0.51
CA ILE A 5 9.54 -5.93 -0.49
C ILE A 5 9.85 -5.01 -1.68
N PHE A 6 10.01 -5.62 -2.85
CA PHE A 6 10.31 -4.93 -4.10
C PHE A 6 9.36 -5.33 -5.24
N LYS A 7 8.45 -6.28 -5.00
CA LYS A 7 7.50 -6.79 -5.99
C LYS A 7 6.16 -7.11 -5.33
N VAL A 8 5.08 -6.96 -6.09
CA VAL A 8 3.74 -7.45 -5.76
C VAL A 8 3.25 -8.38 -6.85
N GLN A 9 2.31 -9.25 -6.50
CA GLN A 9 1.66 -10.14 -7.43
C GLN A 9 0.19 -9.77 -7.57
N ARG A 10 -0.29 -9.67 -8.80
CA ARG A 10 -1.72 -9.65 -9.03
C ARG A 10 -2.28 -11.05 -8.85
N VAL A 11 -3.30 -11.15 -8.00
CA VAL A 11 -3.89 -12.42 -7.61
C VAL A 11 -4.46 -13.17 -8.82
N VAL A 12 -5.17 -12.50 -9.73
CA VAL A 12 -5.93 -13.21 -10.77
C VAL A 12 -5.09 -14.03 -11.77
N ASP A 13 -3.87 -13.59 -12.09
CA ASP A 13 -3.04 -14.18 -13.14
C ASP A 13 -1.60 -14.43 -12.71
N GLY A 14 -1.27 -14.13 -11.45
CA GLY A 14 0.07 -14.30 -10.93
C GLY A 14 1.10 -13.32 -11.51
N LYS A 15 0.70 -12.31 -12.29
CA LYS A 15 1.63 -11.36 -12.89
C LYS A 15 2.31 -10.53 -11.79
N CYS A 16 3.63 -10.43 -11.87
CA CYS A 16 4.44 -9.67 -10.92
C CYS A 16 4.66 -8.23 -11.42
N PHE A 17 4.62 -7.29 -10.49
CA PHE A 17 4.91 -5.88 -10.73
C PHE A 17 5.98 -5.40 -9.76
N SER A 18 6.85 -4.52 -10.23
CA SER A 18 7.85 -3.85 -9.39
C SER A 18 7.16 -2.86 -8.45
N LEU A 19 7.61 -2.84 -7.20
CA LEU A 19 7.29 -1.79 -6.24
C LEU A 19 8.49 -0.83 -6.16
N LYS A 20 8.25 0.42 -6.58
CA LYS A 20 9.23 1.49 -6.41
C LYS A 20 9.09 2.11 -5.04
N GLN A 21 10.24 2.34 -4.41
CA GLN A 21 10.33 2.93 -3.08
C GLN A 21 10.80 4.38 -3.19
N TYR A 22 10.13 5.27 -2.47
CA TYR A 22 10.45 6.69 -2.37
C TYR A 22 10.69 7.03 -0.91
N GLN A 23 11.94 7.33 -0.56
CA GLN A 23 12.28 7.71 0.80
C GLN A 23 11.55 8.99 1.21
N ASN A 24 11.22 9.14 2.48
CA ASN A 24 10.72 10.41 3.01
C ASN A 24 11.81 11.48 2.83
N GLY A 25 11.50 12.57 2.12
CA GLY A 25 12.48 13.50 1.56
C GLY A 25 12.87 13.22 0.11
N SER A 26 12.11 12.40 -0.63
CA SER A 26 12.31 12.19 -2.07
C SER A 26 12.03 13.47 -2.87
N THR A 27 12.68 13.61 -4.03
CA THR A 27 12.34 14.64 -5.03
C THR A 27 11.04 14.33 -5.77
N SER A 28 10.56 13.09 -5.69
CA SER A 28 9.23 12.72 -6.19
C SER A 28 8.18 13.08 -5.15
N PRO A 29 7.00 13.59 -5.55
CA PRO A 29 5.91 13.83 -4.62
C PRO A 29 5.30 12.51 -4.12
N PRO A 30 4.59 12.54 -2.97
CA PRO A 30 3.68 11.47 -2.58
C PRO A 30 2.65 11.22 -3.69
N LYS A 31 2.16 9.99 -3.80
CA LYS A 31 1.24 9.58 -4.85
C LYS A 31 0.05 8.82 -4.26
N ASN A 32 -1.14 9.06 -4.82
CA ASN A 32 -2.31 8.24 -4.53
C ASN A 32 -2.02 6.75 -4.77
N GLU A 33 -2.75 5.89 -4.07
CA GLU A 33 -2.69 4.42 -4.21
C GLU A 33 -1.32 3.84 -3.84
N SER A 34 -0.54 4.59 -3.06
CA SER A 34 0.78 4.16 -2.58
C SER A 34 0.70 3.69 -1.14
N LEU A 35 1.56 2.74 -0.78
CA LEU A 35 1.72 2.28 0.60
C LEU A 35 2.64 3.25 1.34
N LEU A 36 2.16 3.89 2.41
CA LEU A 36 2.97 4.69 3.33
C LEU A 36 3.55 3.78 4.42
N ILE A 37 4.88 3.77 4.58
CA ILE A 37 5.58 2.83 5.45
C ILE A 37 6.26 3.56 6.61
N TYR A 38 5.90 3.18 7.83
CA TYR A 38 6.50 3.69 9.05
C TYR A 38 7.66 2.81 9.51
N SER A 39 8.63 3.42 10.21
CA SER A 39 9.72 2.70 10.81
C SER A 39 9.29 1.98 12.09
N LEU A 40 10.07 0.97 12.47
CA LEU A 40 10.01 0.41 13.81
C LEU A 40 10.37 1.51 14.83
N GLY A 41 9.71 1.50 15.99
CA GLY A 41 9.95 2.44 17.07
C GLY A 41 9.52 1.86 18.42
N GLN A 42 9.78 2.58 19.50
CA GLN A 42 9.42 2.13 20.85
C GLN A 42 7.90 1.94 21.01
N ASP A 43 7.12 2.93 20.58
CA ASP A 43 5.65 2.89 20.63
C ASP A 43 5.04 2.12 19.44
N MET A 44 5.82 1.90 18.38
CA MET A 44 5.43 1.11 17.20
C MET A 44 6.45 -0.01 16.96
N PRO A 45 6.47 -1.05 17.80
CA PRO A 45 7.48 -2.11 17.75
C PRO A 45 7.46 -2.90 16.44
N PHE A 46 6.33 -2.91 15.72
CA PHE A 46 6.16 -3.56 14.42
C PHE A 46 6.14 -2.57 13.25
N GLY A 47 6.33 -1.28 13.53
CA GLY A 47 6.09 -0.20 12.59
C GLY A 47 4.60 -0.08 12.28
N HIS A 48 4.31 0.52 11.13
CA HIS A 48 2.94 0.72 10.67
C HIS A 48 2.88 0.86 9.14
N VAL A 49 1.72 0.60 8.57
CA VAL A 49 1.44 0.77 7.14
C VAL A 49 0.07 1.40 6.94
N ALA A 50 0.01 2.34 6.00
CA ALA A 50 -1.21 3.00 5.58
C ALA A 50 -1.28 3.08 4.05
N VAL A 51 -2.46 3.36 3.49
CA VAL A 51 -2.65 3.61 2.06
C VAL A 51 -2.89 5.11 1.87
N ILE A 52 -2.11 5.74 0.98
CA ILE A 52 -2.35 7.13 0.57
C ILE A 52 -3.55 7.12 -0.38
N VAL A 53 -4.68 7.70 0.05
CA VAL A 53 -5.91 7.76 -0.74
C VAL A 53 -6.04 9.07 -1.51
N ASP A 54 -5.59 10.18 -0.91
CA ASP A 54 -5.55 11.49 -1.59
C ASP A 54 -4.23 12.22 -1.31
N VAL A 55 -3.68 12.86 -2.34
CA VAL A 55 -2.58 13.82 -2.24
C VAL A 55 -3.15 15.20 -2.48
N LEU A 56 -3.14 16.01 -1.45
CA LEU A 56 -3.57 17.41 -1.45
C LEU A 56 -2.36 18.33 -1.64
N LYS A 57 -2.61 19.63 -1.64
CA LYS A 57 -1.58 20.67 -1.85
C LYS A 57 -0.45 20.64 -0.82
N ASP A 58 -0.76 20.33 0.44
CA ASP A 58 0.14 20.44 1.59
C ASP A 58 0.03 19.25 2.56
N SER A 59 -0.72 18.23 2.16
CA SER A 59 -1.03 17.08 3.01
C SER A 59 -1.42 15.88 2.17
N ILE A 60 -1.36 14.72 2.79
CA ILE A 60 -1.94 13.48 2.26
C ILE A 60 -3.08 13.05 3.16
N ARG A 61 -4.06 12.36 2.59
CA ARG A 61 -5.04 11.59 3.36
C ARG A 61 -4.69 10.12 3.27
N VAL A 62 -4.83 9.43 4.39
CA VAL A 62 -4.52 8.01 4.49
C VAL A 62 -5.72 7.21 4.97
N ALA A 63 -5.82 5.97 4.49
CA ALA A 63 -6.70 4.94 5.04
C ALA A 63 -5.82 3.86 5.66
N GLU A 64 -6.11 3.45 6.91
CA GLU A 64 -5.25 2.54 7.66
C GLU A 64 -6.02 1.80 8.76
N GLN A 65 -5.55 0.63 9.17
CA GLN A 65 -6.13 -0.09 10.30
C GLN A 65 -5.12 -0.22 11.43
N ASN A 66 -5.60 -0.47 12.66
CA ASN A 66 -4.75 -0.65 13.84
C ASN A 66 -3.87 0.58 14.19
N TYR A 67 -4.32 1.79 13.84
CA TYR A 67 -3.71 3.05 14.31
C TYR A 67 -4.62 3.75 15.34
N HIS A 68 -5.87 4.02 14.95
CA HIS A 68 -6.91 4.49 15.85
C HIS A 68 -8.20 3.69 15.67
N ALA A 69 -8.94 3.50 16.76
CA ALA A 69 -10.18 2.74 16.80
C ALA A 69 -11.41 3.65 16.86
N TYR A 70 -11.54 4.57 15.89
CA TYR A 70 -12.74 5.41 15.73
C TYR A 70 -13.35 5.27 14.33
N TYR A 71 -14.63 5.59 14.21
CA TYR A 71 -15.34 5.64 12.93
C TYR A 71 -14.85 6.81 12.07
N TRP A 72 -14.67 6.56 10.77
CA TRP A 72 -14.27 7.60 9.82
C TRP A 72 -15.50 8.28 9.27
N SER A 73 -15.44 9.60 9.10
CA SER A 73 -16.52 10.37 8.47
C SER A 73 -16.47 10.34 6.94
N GLY A 74 -15.55 9.58 6.34
CA GLY A 74 -15.32 9.53 4.91
C GLY A 74 -14.39 8.38 4.51
N ASN A 75 -13.72 8.53 3.38
CA ASN A 75 -12.82 7.51 2.80
C ASN A 75 -11.38 7.52 3.36
N TYR A 76 -11.13 8.27 4.43
CA TYR A 76 -9.80 8.38 5.06
C TYR A 76 -9.88 8.42 6.59
N SER A 77 -8.87 7.88 7.26
CA SER A 77 -8.72 7.90 8.72
C SER A 77 -8.11 9.21 9.21
N ARG A 78 -7.04 9.67 8.54
CA ARG A 78 -6.24 10.82 8.96
C ARG A 78 -5.76 11.63 7.77
N GLN A 79 -5.52 12.92 8.01
CA GLN A 79 -4.82 13.80 7.10
C GLN A 79 -3.46 14.14 7.73
N ILE A 80 -2.38 13.90 6.99
CA ILE A 80 -1.00 14.05 7.45
C ILE A 80 -0.34 15.16 6.63
N PRO A 81 0.22 16.21 7.25
CA PRO A 81 0.88 17.28 6.52
C PRO A 81 2.16 16.79 5.85
N TYR A 82 2.52 17.41 4.74
CA TYR A 82 3.86 17.31 4.18
C TYR A 82 4.40 18.69 3.79
N VAL A 83 5.71 18.83 3.77
CA VAL A 83 6.38 20.07 3.36
C VAL A 83 7.35 19.81 2.22
N VAL A 84 7.52 20.80 1.36
CA VAL A 84 8.53 20.77 0.29
C VAL A 84 9.69 21.67 0.70
N LYS A 85 10.89 21.10 0.81
CA LYS A 85 12.13 21.83 1.12
C LYS A 85 13.18 21.49 0.07
N ASN A 86 13.71 22.50 -0.62
CA ASN A 86 14.73 22.33 -1.67
C ASN A 86 14.31 21.33 -2.78
N GLY A 87 13.02 21.25 -3.10
CA GLY A 87 12.49 20.28 -4.07
C GLY A 87 12.21 18.88 -3.52
N ASN A 88 12.44 18.65 -2.23
CA ASN A 88 12.25 17.36 -1.58
C ASN A 88 10.97 17.37 -0.72
N TYR A 89 10.18 16.30 -0.78
CA TYR A 89 8.90 16.16 -0.11
C TYR A 89 9.04 15.39 1.19
N TYR A 90 8.67 16.00 2.31
CA TYR A 90 8.75 15.42 3.66
C TYR A 90 7.37 15.28 4.27
N ILE A 91 6.89 14.05 4.44
CA ILE A 91 5.66 13.72 5.17
C ILE A 91 5.97 13.78 6.66
N MET A 92 5.14 14.52 7.41
CA MET A 92 5.35 14.88 8.80
C MET A 92 4.26 14.26 9.67
N ASP A 93 4.60 13.26 10.47
CA ASP A 93 3.70 12.60 11.40
C ASP A 93 4.39 12.39 12.76
N SER A 94 3.62 11.99 13.78
CA SER A 94 4.11 11.74 15.13
C SER A 94 5.18 10.63 15.20
N TYR A 95 5.09 9.67 14.27
CA TYR A 95 6.03 8.56 14.16
C TYR A 95 6.89 8.67 12.90
N LYS A 96 8.10 8.13 12.99
CA LYS A 96 9.06 8.19 11.89
C LYS A 96 8.58 7.37 10.68
N ILE A 97 8.54 8.03 9.53
CA ILE A 97 8.15 7.46 8.24
C ILE A 97 9.42 7.14 7.43
N TYR A 98 9.52 5.92 6.89
CA TYR A 98 10.58 5.57 5.95
C TYR A 98 10.34 6.19 4.58
N GLY A 99 9.08 6.17 4.11
CA GLY A 99 8.70 6.69 2.81
C GLY A 99 7.42 6.04 2.30
N TRP A 100 7.20 6.09 1.00
CA TRP A 100 6.07 5.41 0.34
C TRP A 100 6.53 4.49 -0.78
N MET A 101 5.68 3.52 -1.12
CA MET A 101 5.90 2.56 -2.19
C MET A 101 4.75 2.58 -3.19
N SER A 102 5.07 2.59 -4.48
CA SER A 102 4.07 2.55 -5.56
C SER A 102 4.38 1.45 -6.57
N VAL A 103 3.35 0.83 -7.14
CA VAL A 103 3.49 -0.08 -8.28
C VAL A 103 3.98 0.69 -9.51
N GLU A 104 5.02 0.20 -10.18
CA GLU A 104 5.61 0.82 -11.40
C GLU A 104 4.80 0.55 -12.69
N ASP A 105 3.48 0.58 -12.61
CA ASP A 105 2.58 0.55 -13.77
C ASP A 105 1.21 1.13 -13.38
N ASN A 106 0.95 2.39 -13.75
CA ASN A 106 -0.28 3.10 -13.39
C ASN A 106 -1.55 2.41 -13.93
N ASN A 107 -1.43 1.61 -14.99
CA ASN A 107 -2.58 0.95 -15.60
C ASN A 107 -3.03 -0.30 -14.83
N GLN A 108 -2.30 -0.69 -13.78
CA GLN A 108 -2.57 -1.90 -12.99
C GLN A 108 -3.19 -1.59 -11.63
N ASN A 109 -3.32 -0.31 -11.30
CA ASN A 109 -3.99 0.12 -10.07
C ASN A 109 -5.52 0.06 -10.19
N TYR A 110 -6.04 -0.18 -11.39
CA TYR A 110 -7.46 -0.36 -11.64
C TYR A 110 -7.85 -1.84 -11.64
N PRO A 111 -9.03 -2.18 -11.10
CA PRO A 111 -9.55 -3.54 -11.20
C PRO A 111 -9.70 -3.94 -12.66
N LEU A 112 -9.36 -5.20 -12.95
CA LEU A 112 -9.66 -5.77 -14.26
C LEU A 112 -11.18 -5.89 -14.44
N ASN A 113 -11.65 -5.70 -15.67
CA ASN A 113 -13.06 -5.93 -15.97
C ASN A 113 -13.43 -7.43 -15.84
N GLN A 114 -14.69 -7.70 -15.52
CA GLN A 114 -15.18 -9.06 -15.29
C GLN A 114 -14.96 -10.00 -16.50
N PRO A 115 -15.18 -9.58 -17.77
CA PRO A 115 -14.90 -10.44 -18.92
C PRO A 115 -13.44 -10.88 -19.02
N THR A 116 -12.49 -9.99 -18.71
CA THR A 116 -11.06 -10.32 -18.69
C THR A 116 -10.75 -11.27 -17.54
N ILE A 117 -11.33 -11.06 -16.35
CA ILE A 117 -11.18 -11.97 -15.21
C ILE A 117 -11.68 -13.37 -15.57
N ASN A 118 -12.88 -13.49 -16.15
CA ASN A 118 -13.45 -14.78 -16.55
C ASN A 118 -12.54 -15.53 -17.53
N LYS A 119 -12.03 -14.83 -18.55
CA LYS A 119 -11.07 -15.40 -19.52
C LYS A 119 -9.77 -15.87 -18.89
N ILE A 120 -9.29 -15.19 -17.84
CA ILE A 120 -8.08 -15.59 -17.11
C ILE A 120 -8.37 -16.83 -16.26
N MET A 121 -9.51 -16.83 -15.55
CA MET A 121 -9.92 -17.93 -14.69
C MET A 121 -10.21 -19.21 -15.48
N GLU A 122 -10.84 -19.12 -16.66
CA GLU A 122 -11.06 -20.25 -17.56
C GLU A 122 -9.75 -20.91 -18.03
N LYS A 123 -8.66 -20.13 -18.13
CA LYS A 123 -7.34 -20.61 -18.56
C LYS A 123 -6.51 -21.18 -17.40
N ASN A 124 -6.77 -20.73 -16.17
CA ASN A 124 -6.02 -21.11 -14.99
C ASN A 124 -6.79 -22.17 -14.19
N ILE A 125 -6.54 -23.46 -14.47
CA ILE A 125 -7.17 -24.61 -13.79
C ILE A 125 -6.69 -24.75 -12.32
N SER A 126 -5.68 -24.00 -11.89
CA SER A 126 -5.14 -24.03 -10.52
C SER A 126 -4.98 -22.63 -9.94
N PHE A 127 -5.13 -22.51 -8.62
CA PHE A 127 -4.82 -21.29 -7.87
C PHE A 127 -3.42 -20.76 -8.25
N PRO A 128 -3.26 -19.44 -8.41
CA PRO A 128 -1.97 -18.85 -8.74
C PRO A 128 -1.00 -19.11 -7.59
N ASN A 129 0.17 -19.67 -7.93
CA ASN A 129 1.26 -19.81 -6.97
C ASN A 129 1.81 -18.42 -6.61
N PHE A 130 1.79 -18.09 -5.32
CA PHE A 130 2.23 -16.80 -4.80
C PHE A 130 3.76 -16.64 -4.82
N ILE A 131 4.39 -16.53 -6.00
CA ILE A 131 5.85 -16.59 -6.17
C ILE A 131 6.34 -15.40 -7.00
N CYS A 132 6.16 -14.17 -6.52
CA CYS A 132 6.94 -13.04 -7.04
C CYS A 132 8.34 -12.91 -6.44
N SER A 133 8.67 -13.76 -5.45
CA SER A 133 10.01 -13.90 -4.89
C SER A 133 10.36 -15.38 -4.71
N LYS A 134 11.36 -15.88 -5.43
CA LYS A 134 12.13 -17.05 -4.98
C LYS A 134 13.15 -16.54 -3.97
N SER A 135 13.23 -17.17 -2.78
CA SER A 135 13.94 -16.70 -1.56
C SER A 135 13.10 -15.67 -0.77
N VAL A 136 12.66 -15.91 0.47
CA VAL A 136 13.45 -16.28 1.64
C VAL A 136 12.65 -17.22 2.57
N THR A 137 13.30 -18.27 3.08
CA THR A 137 12.89 -18.99 4.29
C THR A 137 12.93 -18.02 5.49
N SER A 138 11.77 -17.51 5.93
CA SER A 138 11.67 -16.89 7.26
C SER A 138 10.25 -16.99 7.79
N LEU A 139 10.14 -17.65 8.93
CA LEU A 139 8.93 -17.79 9.74
C LEU A 139 8.48 -16.42 10.26
N CYS A 140 7.59 -15.73 9.57
CA CYS A 140 6.68 -14.75 10.19
C CYS A 140 5.54 -14.37 9.22
N ASN A 141 4.62 -15.29 8.96
CA ASN A 141 3.61 -15.14 7.89
C ASN A 141 2.15 -14.99 8.36
N TYR A 142 1.93 -14.59 9.62
CA TYR A 142 0.56 -14.44 10.13
C TYR A 142 0.05 -13.01 10.29
N PHE A 143 0.94 -11.99 10.35
CA PHE A 143 0.48 -10.62 10.63
C PHE A 143 0.09 -9.83 9.36
N LEU A 144 0.72 -10.12 8.21
CA LEU A 144 0.42 -9.42 6.95
C LEU A 144 -0.92 -9.88 6.31
N PHE A 145 -1.34 -11.12 6.57
CA PHE A 145 -2.53 -11.70 5.96
C PHE A 145 -3.83 -11.07 6.50
N CYS A 146 -3.87 -10.69 7.79
CA CYS A 146 -5.03 -10.03 8.39
C CYS A 146 -5.21 -8.58 7.91
N PHE A 147 -4.12 -7.86 7.61
CA PHE A 147 -4.21 -6.46 7.20
C PHE A 147 -4.88 -6.30 5.82
N PHE A 148 -4.60 -7.21 4.88
CA PHE A 148 -5.19 -7.14 3.53
C PHE A 148 -6.62 -7.67 3.44
N TYR A 149 -7.00 -8.68 4.24
CA TYR A 149 -8.37 -9.20 4.22
C TYR A 149 -9.38 -8.19 4.78
N VAL A 150 -8.97 -7.38 5.75
CA VAL A 150 -9.87 -6.42 6.42
C VAL A 150 -9.86 -5.05 5.70
N LEU A 151 -8.77 -4.66 5.02
CA LEU A 151 -8.76 -3.45 4.17
C LEU A 151 -9.79 -3.53 3.03
N VAL A 152 -10.00 -4.73 2.44
CA VAL A 152 -10.98 -4.94 1.36
C VAL A 152 -12.43 -4.91 1.87
N ILE A 153 -12.68 -5.23 3.14
CA ILE A 153 -14.04 -5.30 3.70
C ILE A 153 -14.57 -3.90 4.06
N PHE A 154 -13.71 -2.93 4.38
CA PHE A 154 -14.15 -1.59 4.81
C PHE A 154 -13.98 -0.50 3.75
N ILE A 155 -13.31 -0.77 2.63
CA ILE A 155 -13.23 0.15 1.50
C ILE A 155 -14.09 -0.40 0.37
N ASP A 156 -15.40 -0.45 0.60
CA ASP A 156 -16.37 -0.69 -0.46
C ASP A 156 -16.44 0.58 -1.33
N PHE A 157 -15.69 0.58 -2.43
CA PHE A 157 -15.87 1.56 -3.50
C PHE A 157 -17.15 1.21 -4.28
N SER A 158 -18.30 1.38 -3.62
CA SER A 158 -19.57 1.44 -4.34
C SER A 158 -19.59 2.75 -5.15
N PRO A 159 -19.77 2.69 -6.48
CA PRO A 159 -19.89 3.89 -7.28
C PRO A 159 -21.22 4.58 -6.94
N ILE A 160 -21.15 5.85 -6.53
CA ILE A 160 -22.28 6.78 -6.60
C ILE A 160 -22.33 7.35 -8.02
#